data_AF-A0A3S3NKN9-F1
#
_entry.id   AF-A0A3S3NKN9-F1
#
_cell.length_a   1.000
_cell.length_b   1.000
_cell.length_c   1.000
_cell.angle_alpha   90.00
_cell.angle_beta   90.00
_cell.angle_gamma   90.00
#
_symmetry.space_group_name_H-M   'P 1'
#
loop_
_entity.id
_entity.type
_entity.pdbx_description
1 polymer ?
#
loop_
_entity_poly.entity_id
_entity_poly.type
_entity_poly.pdbx_seq_one_letter_code
_entity_poly.pdbx_strand_id
1 'polypeptide(L)'
;MSFNTPKTPNSETNINDTFDNLLLQSFLNRMHPNPPNTNTGSSTNDLLSTVLTPSLPLISSSPHGPDEISSSPNGPDESRLGYVAGEEAKVEAQIVETIHSGDIDLLRPNSGKPVTIGGHNISVGFHDEMGSEHRVWEWHGHVLTRDEDNRYSLEYIFGNYFEKTR
;
A
#
# COMPACT_ATOMS: atom_id res chain seq x y z
N MET A 1 -55.32 -28.54 8.55
CA MET A 1 -53.96 -29.06 8.29
C MET A 1 -53.11 -27.87 7.89
N SER A 2 -52.24 -27.39 8.78
CA SER A 2 -51.34 -26.27 8.50
C SER A 2 -49.99 -26.82 8.08
N PHE A 3 -49.50 -26.42 6.90
CA PHE A 3 -48.17 -26.79 6.42
C PHE A 3 -47.16 -25.75 6.91
N ASN A 4 -46.18 -26.19 7.69
CA ASN A 4 -44.99 -25.41 8.04
C ASN A 4 -43.98 -25.50 6.90
N THR A 5 -43.51 -24.36 6.40
CA THR A 5 -42.35 -24.25 5.51
C THR A 5 -41.06 -24.31 6.31
N PRO A 6 -40.03 -25.07 5.89
CA PRO A 6 -38.70 -24.98 6.50
C PRO A 6 -37.95 -23.76 5.94
N LYS A 7 -37.43 -22.93 6.84
CA LYS A 7 -36.50 -21.83 6.55
C LYS A 7 -35.08 -22.41 6.44
N THR A 8 -34.52 -22.45 5.25
CA THR A 8 -33.09 -22.73 5.02
C THR A 8 -32.24 -21.55 5.50
N PRO A 9 -31.14 -21.77 6.23
CA PRO A 9 -30.18 -20.72 6.54
C PRO A 9 -29.24 -20.55 5.36
N ASN A 10 -29.22 -19.34 4.78
CA ASN A 10 -28.23 -18.94 3.79
C ASN A 10 -26.93 -18.65 4.54
N SER A 11 -25.90 -19.47 4.38
CA SER A 11 -24.54 -19.13 4.81
C SER A 11 -23.55 -19.47 3.69
N GLU A 12 -23.63 -18.73 2.60
CA GLU A 12 -22.48 -18.57 1.72
C GLU A 12 -21.54 -17.57 2.38
N THR A 13 -20.70 -18.05 3.30
CA THR A 13 -19.57 -17.27 3.78
C THR A 13 -18.66 -17.05 2.58
N ASN A 14 -18.62 -15.81 2.10
CA ASN A 14 -17.83 -15.42 0.95
C ASN A 14 -16.36 -15.79 1.22
N ILE A 15 -15.76 -16.60 0.34
CA ILE A 15 -14.37 -17.04 0.45
C ILE A 15 -13.40 -15.86 0.54
N ASN A 16 -13.76 -14.72 -0.06
CA ASN A 16 -12.96 -13.49 0.01
C ASN A 16 -13.08 -12.85 1.39
N ASP A 17 -14.28 -12.81 1.99
CA ASP A 17 -14.44 -12.35 3.38
C ASP A 17 -13.65 -13.25 4.34
N THR A 18 -13.58 -14.56 4.06
CA THR A 18 -12.79 -15.50 4.88
C THR A 18 -11.30 -15.21 4.74
N PHE A 19 -10.82 -14.96 3.53
CA PHE A 19 -9.43 -14.62 3.26
C PHE A 19 -9.03 -13.27 3.85
N ASP A 20 -9.88 -12.26 3.70
CA ASP A 20 -9.69 -10.92 4.28
C ASP A 20 -9.67 -10.98 5.81
N ASN A 21 -10.54 -11.80 6.41
CA ASN A 21 -10.52 -12.03 7.85
C ASN A 21 -9.24 -12.73 8.32
N LEU A 22 -8.71 -13.68 7.56
CA LEU A 22 -7.42 -14.34 7.88
C LEU A 22 -6.25 -13.37 7.75
N LEU A 23 -6.25 -12.53 6.72
CA LEU A 23 -5.24 -11.51 6.48
C LEU A 23 -5.28 -10.45 7.58
N LEU A 24 -6.46 -9.94 7.93
CA LEU A 24 -6.66 -8.97 9.00
C LEU A 24 -6.25 -9.53 10.37
N GLN A 25 -6.58 -10.79 10.66
CA GLN A 25 -6.14 -11.44 11.90
C GLN A 25 -4.64 -11.65 11.97
N SER A 26 -3.98 -11.96 10.85
CA SER A 26 -2.52 -12.02 10.77
C SER A 26 -1.88 -10.67 11.14
N PHE A 27 -2.43 -9.57 10.63
CA PHE A 27 -1.97 -8.21 10.98
C PHE A 27 -2.19 -7.87 12.45
N LEU A 28 -3.36 -8.19 13.03
CA LEU A 28 -3.67 -7.90 14.43
C LEU A 28 -2.82 -8.74 15.40
N ASN A 29 -2.55 -10.00 15.08
CA ASN A 29 -1.66 -10.84 15.90
C ASN A 29 -0.21 -10.32 15.92
N ARG A 30 0.22 -9.64 14.85
CA ARG A 30 1.55 -9.02 14.76
C ARG A 30 1.64 -7.67 15.49
N MET A 31 0.49 -7.04 15.76
CA MET A 31 0.34 -5.78 16.50
C MET A 31 0.26 -5.97 18.03
N HIS A 32 0.16 -7.19 18.53
CA HIS A 32 0.32 -7.48 19.96
C HIS A 32 1.81 -7.74 20.24
N PRO A 33 2.60 -6.73 20.65
CA PRO A 33 3.87 -7.01 21.28
C PRO A 33 3.56 -7.77 22.56
N ASN A 34 3.84 -9.08 22.59
CA ASN A 34 4.07 -9.75 23.86
C ASN A 34 5.10 -8.90 24.62
N PRO A 35 4.77 -8.31 25.77
CA PRO A 35 5.76 -7.54 26.50
C PRO A 35 6.87 -8.50 26.92
N PRO A 36 8.15 -8.21 26.59
CA PRO A 36 9.25 -8.93 27.22
C PRO A 36 9.18 -8.61 28.72
N ASN A 37 8.83 -9.62 29.51
CA ASN A 37 9.07 -9.62 30.94
C ASN A 37 10.59 -9.66 31.15
N THR A 38 11.21 -8.50 31.18
CA THR A 38 12.58 -8.31 31.67
C THR A 38 12.61 -7.09 32.57
N ASN A 39 12.45 -7.36 33.86
CA ASN A 39 12.96 -6.49 34.92
C ASN A 39 14.43 -6.19 34.63
N THR A 40 14.80 -4.93 34.41
CA THR A 40 16.06 -4.30 34.87
C THR A 40 15.94 -2.81 34.55
N GLY A 41 15.93 -1.98 35.60
CA GLY A 41 15.72 -0.54 35.49
C GLY A 41 16.93 0.23 34.97
N SER A 42 16.66 1.35 34.28
CA SER A 42 17.43 2.60 34.31
C SER A 42 16.64 3.65 33.51
N SER A 43 15.98 4.58 34.21
CA SER A 43 16.34 6.02 34.29
C SER A 43 15.83 6.88 33.13
N THR A 44 14.61 7.40 33.32
CA THR A 44 14.13 8.79 33.10
C THR A 44 14.55 9.58 31.84
N ASN A 45 13.53 9.81 31.00
CA ASN A 45 13.02 11.10 30.50
C ASN A 45 13.78 11.93 29.46
N ASP A 46 12.96 12.49 28.56
CA ASP A 46 13.15 13.68 27.69
C ASP A 46 13.97 13.43 26.41
N LEU A 47 13.43 13.53 25.18
CA LEU A 47 12.68 14.66 24.63
C LEU A 47 11.79 14.19 23.44
N LEU A 48 10.49 14.05 23.68
CA LEU A 48 9.47 14.16 22.63
C LEU A 48 8.93 15.59 22.66
N SER A 49 9.45 16.47 21.81
CA SER A 49 8.75 17.63 21.20
C SER A 49 9.73 18.70 20.73
N THR A 50 10.09 18.68 19.45
CA THR A 50 10.35 19.89 18.65
C THR A 50 10.14 19.45 17.19
N VAL A 51 8.89 19.52 16.72
CA VAL A 51 8.43 20.55 15.76
C VAL A 51 8.95 20.29 14.34
N LEU A 52 8.02 19.84 13.51
CA LEU A 52 7.90 20.03 12.06
C LEU A 52 8.92 21.02 11.45
N THR A 53 9.93 20.49 10.78
CA THR A 53 10.60 21.17 9.66
C THR A 53 10.91 20.14 8.56
N PRO A 54 10.45 20.33 7.31
CA PRO A 54 10.93 19.56 6.18
C PRO A 54 12.17 20.28 5.64
N SER A 55 13.35 19.94 6.17
CA SER A 55 14.61 20.46 5.65
C SER A 55 15.39 19.33 5.00
N LEU A 56 15.49 19.43 3.68
CA LEU A 56 16.37 18.66 2.79
C LEU A 56 17.78 18.46 3.40
N PRO A 57 18.44 17.31 3.21
CA PRO A 57 19.84 17.16 3.60
C PRO A 57 20.71 18.05 2.70
N LEU A 58 21.21 19.15 3.28
CA LEU A 58 22.32 19.92 2.70
C LEU A 58 23.59 19.07 2.78
N ILE A 59 24.03 18.56 1.63
CA ILE A 59 25.36 18.01 1.40
C ILE A 59 26.42 19.01 1.87
N SER A 60 27.06 18.71 3.00
CA SER A 60 28.27 19.39 3.44
C SER A 60 29.46 18.79 2.68
N SER A 61 29.93 19.50 1.67
CA SER A 61 31.17 19.18 0.97
C SER A 61 32.37 19.48 1.87
N SER A 62 32.98 18.42 2.43
CA SER A 62 34.30 18.46 3.06
C SER A 62 35.35 17.88 2.10
N PRO A 63 36.45 18.58 1.77
CA PRO A 63 37.44 18.09 0.82
C PRO A 63 38.64 17.47 1.55
N HIS A 64 38.70 16.13 1.67
CA HIS A 64 39.98 15.44 1.90
C HIS A 64 39.92 13.92 1.62
N GLY A 65 40.77 13.48 0.68
CA GLY A 65 41.21 12.09 0.53
C GLY A 65 40.74 11.37 -0.74
N PRO A 66 41.62 11.11 -1.73
CA PRO A 66 41.35 10.21 -2.84
C PRO A 66 41.77 8.79 -2.48
N ASP A 67 41.00 8.07 -1.67
CA ASP A 67 41.20 6.64 -1.47
C ASP A 67 39.86 5.92 -1.64
N GLU A 68 39.72 5.33 -2.83
CA GLU A 68 38.87 4.18 -3.15
C GLU A 68 37.52 4.10 -2.43
N ILE A 69 36.52 4.82 -2.95
CA ILE A 69 35.14 4.36 -2.86
C ILE A 69 35.06 3.04 -3.64
N SER A 70 35.37 1.95 -2.93
CA SER A 70 34.83 0.64 -3.20
C SER A 70 33.35 0.85 -3.50
N SER A 71 32.98 0.69 -4.76
CA SER A 71 31.59 0.62 -5.18
C SER A 71 30.98 -0.50 -4.37
N SER A 72 30.31 -0.15 -3.27
CA SER A 72 29.57 -1.12 -2.48
C SER A 72 28.64 -1.83 -3.46
N PRO A 73 28.76 -3.15 -3.61
CA PRO A 73 27.94 -3.87 -4.57
C PRO A 73 26.49 -3.69 -4.12
N ASN A 74 25.66 -3.18 -5.02
CA ASN A 74 24.21 -3.01 -4.94
C ASN A 74 23.60 -3.79 -3.77
N GLY A 75 23.20 -3.08 -2.72
CA GLY A 75 22.49 -3.69 -1.62
C GLY A 75 21.14 -4.24 -2.08
N PRO A 76 20.59 -5.27 -1.40
CA PRO A 76 19.27 -5.86 -1.71
C PRO A 76 18.15 -4.82 -1.87
N ASP A 77 18.28 -3.68 -1.20
CA ASP A 77 17.31 -2.59 -1.17
C ASP A 77 17.07 -1.96 -2.56
N GLU A 78 18.09 -1.79 -3.40
CA GLU A 78 17.93 -1.21 -4.74
C GLU A 78 17.12 -2.13 -5.66
N SER A 79 17.34 -3.44 -5.56
CA SER A 79 16.61 -4.45 -6.33
C SER A 79 15.13 -4.54 -5.93
N ARG A 80 14.84 -4.35 -4.63
CA ARG A 80 13.47 -4.35 -4.10
C ARG A 80 12.72 -3.09 -4.56
N LEU A 81 13.35 -1.92 -4.47
CA LEU A 81 12.76 -0.66 -4.94
C LEU A 81 12.46 -0.71 -6.45
N GLY A 82 13.37 -1.26 -7.25
CA GLY A 82 13.14 -1.44 -8.68
C GLY A 82 11.96 -2.36 -9.01
N TYR A 83 11.79 -3.44 -8.24
CA TYR A 83 10.62 -4.32 -8.38
C TYR A 83 9.32 -3.60 -8.00
N VAL A 84 9.28 -2.89 -6.87
CA VAL A 84 8.10 -2.12 -6.43
C VAL A 84 7.70 -1.13 -7.49
N ALA A 85 8.65 -0.34 -8.00
CA ALA A 85 8.39 0.63 -9.07
C ALA A 85 7.86 -0.05 -10.35
N GLY A 86 8.36 -1.24 -10.68
CA GLY A 86 7.86 -2.02 -11.81
C GLY A 86 6.41 -2.51 -11.62
N GLU A 87 6.04 -2.95 -10.42
CA GLU A 87 4.66 -3.35 -10.12
C GLU A 87 3.72 -2.14 -10.04
N GLU A 88 4.18 -1.03 -9.47
CA GLU A 88 3.45 0.24 -9.44
C GLU A 88 3.14 0.74 -10.85
N ALA A 89 4.14 0.73 -11.76
CA ALA A 89 3.95 1.13 -13.15
C ALA A 89 2.95 0.24 -13.90
N LYS A 90 2.89 -1.07 -13.60
CA LYS A 90 1.88 -1.97 -14.18
C LYS A 90 0.47 -1.66 -13.67
N VAL A 91 0.34 -1.38 -12.37
CA VAL A 91 -0.94 -0.98 -11.78
C VAL A 91 -1.42 0.33 -12.39
N GLU A 92 -0.54 1.34 -12.48
CA GLU A 92 -0.84 2.62 -13.12
C GLU A 92 -1.30 2.43 -14.57
N ALA A 93 -0.52 1.70 -15.37
CA ALA A 93 -0.84 1.47 -16.78
C ALA A 93 -2.22 0.83 -16.96
N GLN A 94 -2.55 -0.18 -16.16
CA GLN A 94 -3.86 -0.86 -16.24
C GLN A 94 -5.01 0.05 -15.79
N ILE A 95 -4.81 0.86 -14.75
CA ILE A 95 -5.82 1.83 -14.30
C ILE A 95 -6.08 2.87 -15.39
N VAL A 96 -5.02 3.50 -15.92
CA VAL A 96 -5.11 4.53 -16.95
C VAL A 96 -5.75 3.98 -18.23
N GLU A 97 -5.36 2.78 -18.65
CA GLU A 97 -5.97 2.08 -19.79
C GLU A 97 -7.48 1.86 -19.57
N THR A 98 -7.87 1.41 -18.38
CA THR A 98 -9.29 1.19 -18.05
C THR A 98 -10.10 2.49 -18.08
N ILE A 99 -9.53 3.58 -17.57
CA ILE A 99 -10.12 4.93 -17.64
C ILE A 99 -10.31 5.35 -19.10
N HIS A 100 -9.29 5.16 -19.95
CA HIS A 100 -9.38 5.52 -21.38
C HIS A 100 -10.34 4.63 -22.18
N SER A 101 -10.50 3.36 -21.80
CA SER A 101 -11.50 2.46 -22.40
C SER A 101 -12.94 2.87 -22.07
N GLY A 102 -13.14 3.61 -20.97
CA GLY A 102 -14.45 3.97 -20.45
C GLY A 102 -15.11 2.88 -19.60
N ASP A 103 -14.43 1.75 -19.37
CA ASP A 103 -14.89 0.63 -18.55
C ASP A 103 -14.66 0.88 -17.05
N ILE A 104 -15.00 2.10 -16.60
CA ILE A 104 -14.69 2.61 -15.25
C ILE A 104 -15.32 1.76 -14.13
N ASP A 105 -16.40 1.04 -14.42
CA ASP A 105 -17.08 0.16 -13.46
C ASP A 105 -16.18 -0.98 -12.98
N LEU A 106 -15.19 -1.38 -13.79
CA LEU A 106 -14.20 -2.41 -13.41
C LEU A 106 -13.32 -1.95 -12.25
N LEU A 107 -13.04 -0.65 -12.16
CA LEU A 107 -12.24 -0.05 -11.08
C LEU A 107 -13.04 0.14 -9.79
N ARG A 108 -14.38 0.08 -9.87
CA ARG A 108 -15.31 0.31 -8.75
C ARG A 108 -14.94 1.56 -7.93
N PRO A 109 -14.75 2.72 -8.59
CA PRO A 109 -14.23 3.90 -7.92
C PRO A 109 -15.16 4.38 -6.80
N ASN A 110 -14.58 4.94 -5.73
CA ASN A 110 -15.30 5.47 -4.57
C ASN A 110 -16.15 4.43 -3.83
N SER A 111 -16.01 3.13 -4.11
CA SER A 111 -16.77 2.08 -3.45
C SER A 111 -16.27 1.74 -2.04
N GLY A 112 -15.09 2.26 -1.66
CA GLY A 112 -14.40 1.94 -0.41
C GLY A 112 -13.89 0.49 -0.34
N LYS A 113 -14.00 -0.27 -1.44
CA LYS A 113 -13.58 -1.68 -1.53
C LYS A 113 -12.48 -1.81 -2.58
N PRO A 114 -11.39 -2.54 -2.29
CA PRO A 114 -10.35 -2.77 -3.28
C PRO A 114 -10.84 -3.68 -4.40
N VAL A 115 -10.19 -3.56 -5.55
CA VAL A 115 -10.28 -4.43 -6.72
C VAL A 115 -8.91 -5.05 -7.00
N THR A 116 -8.89 -6.20 -7.66
CA THR A 116 -7.65 -6.87 -8.04
C THR A 116 -7.13 -6.32 -9.37
N ILE A 117 -5.98 -5.65 -9.34
CA ILE A 117 -5.29 -5.09 -10.52
C ILE A 117 -3.88 -5.66 -10.55
N GLY A 118 -3.50 -6.34 -11.62
CA GLY A 118 -2.18 -7.01 -11.71
C GLY A 118 -1.87 -8.04 -10.62
N GLY A 119 -2.89 -8.55 -9.90
CA GLY A 119 -2.68 -9.43 -8.73
C GLY A 119 -2.55 -8.69 -7.40
N HIS A 120 -2.69 -7.37 -7.40
CA HIS A 120 -2.60 -6.50 -6.22
C HIS A 120 -3.99 -5.96 -5.84
N ASN A 121 -4.20 -5.71 -4.55
CA ASN A 121 -5.45 -5.15 -4.04
C ASN A 121 -5.38 -3.62 -4.02
N ILE A 122 -6.11 -2.99 -4.94
CA ILE A 122 -6.04 -1.55 -5.19
C ILE A 122 -7.43 -0.93 -4.99
N SER A 123 -7.50 0.11 -4.17
CA SER A 123 -8.68 0.97 -4.05
C SER A 123 -8.51 2.16 -4.97
N VAL A 124 -9.55 2.46 -5.75
CA VAL A 124 -9.57 3.59 -6.68
C VAL A 124 -10.65 4.58 -6.24
N GLY A 125 -10.35 5.86 -6.35
CA GLY A 125 -11.29 6.96 -6.18
C GLY A 125 -11.17 7.96 -7.31
N PHE A 126 -12.19 8.80 -7.45
CA PHE A 126 -12.08 10.00 -8.27
C PHE A 126 -12.90 11.13 -7.68
N HIS A 127 -12.50 12.35 -7.97
CA HIS A 127 -13.30 13.53 -7.73
C HIS A 127 -13.14 14.53 -8.89
N ASP A 128 -14.21 15.27 -9.18
CA ASP A 128 -14.15 16.39 -10.11
C ASP A 128 -13.61 17.61 -9.34
N GLU A 129 -12.52 18.22 -9.81
CA GLU A 129 -11.94 19.39 -9.14
C GLU A 129 -12.76 20.64 -9.52
N MET A 130 -13.43 21.24 -8.52
CA MET A 130 -14.33 22.39 -8.73
C MET A 130 -13.62 23.53 -9.46
N GLY A 131 -14.16 23.92 -10.62
CA GLY A 131 -13.61 24.99 -11.44
C GLY A 131 -12.53 24.57 -12.43
N SER A 132 -12.23 23.27 -12.54
CA SER A 132 -11.34 22.70 -13.56
C SER A 132 -12.13 21.89 -14.60
N GLU A 133 -11.57 21.74 -15.80
CA GLU A 133 -12.00 20.76 -16.82
C GLU A 133 -11.36 19.37 -16.56
N HIS A 134 -11.02 19.05 -15.31
CA HIS A 134 -10.30 17.84 -14.97
C HIS A 134 -11.00 17.04 -13.88
N ARG A 135 -11.02 15.72 -14.09
CA ARG A 135 -11.30 14.73 -13.08
C ARG A 135 -9.97 14.17 -12.58
N VAL A 136 -9.80 14.16 -11.27
CA VAL A 136 -8.62 13.56 -10.63
C VAL A 136 -8.99 12.15 -10.22
N TRP A 137 -8.23 11.19 -10.71
CA TRP A 137 -8.26 9.80 -10.29
C TRP A 137 -7.14 9.57 -9.29
N GLU A 138 -7.42 8.85 -8.22
CA GLU A 138 -6.46 8.51 -7.18
C GLU A 138 -6.59 7.02 -6.88
N TRP A 139 -5.46 6.38 -6.58
CA TRP A 139 -5.47 5.00 -6.14
C TRP A 139 -4.43 4.74 -5.06
N HIS A 140 -4.72 3.73 -4.25
CA HIS A 140 -3.79 3.24 -3.26
C HIS A 140 -4.00 1.76 -3.00
N GLY A 141 -2.96 1.11 -2.51
CA GLY A 141 -3.02 -0.30 -2.19
C GLY A 141 -1.67 -0.84 -1.78
N HIS A 142 -1.52 -2.14 -1.89
CA HIS A 142 -0.26 -2.80 -1.60
C HIS A 142 0.16 -3.70 -2.75
N VAL A 143 1.44 -3.63 -3.11
CA VAL A 143 2.08 -4.58 -4.02
C VAL A 143 2.82 -5.64 -3.22
N LEU A 144 2.69 -6.89 -3.66
CA LEU A 144 3.38 -8.01 -3.02
C LEU A 144 4.83 -8.10 -3.54
N THR A 145 5.79 -7.93 -2.64
CA THR A 145 7.22 -8.07 -2.93
C THR A 145 7.77 -9.34 -2.28
N ARG A 146 8.81 -9.91 -2.87
CA ARG A 146 9.53 -11.06 -2.32
C ARG A 146 10.96 -10.62 -1.98
N ASP A 147 11.40 -10.84 -0.75
CA ASP A 147 12.78 -10.61 -0.35
C ASP A 147 13.70 -11.80 -0.72
N GLU A 148 15.00 -11.64 -0.50
CA GLU A 148 16.01 -12.67 -0.80
C GLU A 148 15.82 -13.95 0.05
N ASP A 149 15.22 -13.82 1.24
CA ASP A 149 14.85 -14.93 2.13
C ASP A 149 13.50 -15.58 1.76
N ASN A 150 12.95 -15.21 0.61
CA ASN A 150 11.70 -15.73 0.07
C ASN A 150 10.48 -15.44 0.97
N ARG A 151 10.57 -14.41 1.82
CA ARG A 151 9.46 -13.88 2.61
C ARG A 151 8.69 -12.87 1.77
N TYR A 152 7.37 -12.90 1.91
CA TYR A 152 6.49 -11.94 1.27
C TYR A 152 6.35 -10.70 2.15
N SER A 153 6.59 -9.54 1.55
CA SER A 153 6.30 -8.23 2.13
C SER A 153 5.24 -7.51 1.30
N LEU A 154 4.45 -6.66 1.94
CA LEU A 154 3.49 -5.79 1.29
C LEU A 154 4.05 -4.38 1.32
N GLU A 155 4.27 -3.80 0.15
CA GLU A 155 4.73 -2.43 0.00
C GLU A 155 3.55 -1.56 -0.42
N TYR A 156 3.33 -0.46 0.28
CA TYR A 156 2.22 0.45 -0.02
C TYR A 156 2.56 1.30 -1.24
N ILE A 157 1.62 1.43 -2.16
CA ILE A 157 1.73 2.29 -3.34
C ILE A 157 0.58 3.30 -3.36
N PHE A 158 0.84 4.46 -3.96
CA PHE A 158 -0.13 5.52 -4.17
C PHE A 158 0.15 6.22 -5.50
N GLY A 159 -0.89 6.49 -6.27
CA GLY A 159 -0.76 7.22 -7.52
C GLY A 159 -2.00 8.05 -7.86
N ASN A 160 -1.84 8.92 -8.86
CA ASN A 160 -2.92 9.75 -9.37
C ASN A 160 -2.83 9.94 -10.89
N TYR A 161 -3.96 10.26 -11.50
CA TYR A 161 -4.09 10.55 -12.92
C TYR A 161 -5.11 11.67 -13.17
N PHE A 162 -4.75 12.62 -14.03
CA PHE A 162 -5.62 13.73 -14.43
C PHE A 162 -6.30 13.42 -15.76
N GLU A 163 -7.60 13.16 -15.71
CA GLU A 163 -8.43 12.97 -16.88
C GLU A 163 -9.04 14.32 -17.30
N LYS A 164 -8.88 14.71 -18.56
CA LYS A 164 -9.57 15.91 -19.09
C LYS A 164 -11.02 15.57 -19.42
N THR A 165 -11.96 16.17 -18.69
CA THR A 165 -13.39 16.06 -18.99
C THR A 165 -13.74 17.06 -20.11
N ARG A 166 -14.31 16.56 -21.23
CA ARG A 166 -14.69 17.37 -22.40
C ARG A 166 -16.14 17.86 -22.31
#